data_AF-L5N122-F1
#
_entry.id   AF-L5N122-F1
#
_cell.length_a   1.000
_cell.length_b   1.000
_cell.length_c   1.000
_cell.angle_alpha   90.00
_cell.angle_beta   90.00
_cell.angle_gamma   90.00
#
_symmetry.space_group_name_H-M   'P 1'
#
loop_
_entity.id
_entity.type
_entity.pdbx_description
1 polymer ?
#
loop_
_entity_poly.entity_id
_entity_poly.type
_entity_poly.pdbx_seq_one_letter_code
_entity_poly.pdbx_strand_id
1 'polypeptide(L)' 'MPYNQLSDEKIIGLYHFIVDEVSCGTLSPLMLNEAETLKFVAKKRGIFIISSKEKISDTHYVDFIKE' A
#
# COMPACT_ATOMS: atom_id res chain seq x y z
N MET A 1 -7.41 15.47 0.73
CA MET A 1 -7.35 14.13 1.34
C MET A 1 -6.33 14.15 2.47
N PRO A 2 -6.64 13.54 3.65
CA PRO A 2 -5.78 13.61 4.84
C PRO A 2 -4.37 13.05 4.60
N TYR A 3 -4.23 12.04 3.74
CA TYR A 3 -2.94 11.42 3.43
C TYR A 3 -2.00 12.29 2.58
N ASN A 4 -2.47 13.41 2.02
CA ASN A 4 -1.63 14.30 1.20
C ASN A 4 -0.52 14.98 1.99
N GLN A 5 -0.60 15.01 3.32
CA GLN A 5 0.43 15.60 4.19
C GLN A 5 1.48 14.57 4.66
N LEU A 6 1.26 13.27 4.42
CA LEU A 6 2.20 12.22 4.79
C LEU A 6 3.38 12.17 3.84
N SER A 7 4.55 11.75 4.34
CA SER A 7 5.69 11.39 3.51
C SER A 7 5.39 10.11 2.71
N ASP A 8 6.10 9.92 1.62
CA ASP A 8 5.94 8.76 0.74
C ASP A 8 6.17 7.45 1.50
N GLU A 9 7.19 7.40 2.35
CA GLU A 9 7.49 6.27 3.25
C GLU A 9 6.33 5.94 4.19
N LYS A 10 5.67 6.96 4.74
CA LYS A 10 4.52 6.77 5.62
C LYS A 10 3.30 6.26 4.86
N ILE A 11 3.09 6.70 3.62
CA ILE A 11 1.99 6.21 2.79
C ILE A 11 2.20 4.73 2.47
N ILE A 12 3.40 4.35 2.06
CA ILE A 12 3.77 2.96 1.77
C ILE A 12 3.65 2.09 3.03
N GLY A 13 4.24 2.53 4.15
CA GLY A 13 4.21 1.80 5.41
C GLY A 13 2.79 1.58 5.95
N LEU A 14 1.94 2.62 5.91
CA LEU A 14 0.54 2.50 6.33
C LEU A 14 -0.26 1.56 5.42
N TYR A 15 0.00 1.58 4.11
CA TYR A 15 -0.66 0.67 3.19
C TYR A 15 -0.38 -0.80 3.57
N HIS A 16 0.90 -1.15 3.74
CA HIS A 16 1.29 -2.51 4.09
C HIS A 16 0.76 -2.91 5.46
N PHE A 17 0.87 -2.03 6.46
CA PHE A 17 0.31 -2.26 7.79
C PHE A 17 -1.19 -2.60 7.73
N ILE A 18 -1.99 -1.80 7.01
CA ILE A 18 -3.44 -2.04 6.90
C ILE A 18 -3.72 -3.38 6.21
N VAL A 19 -3.05 -3.67 5.09
CA VAL A 19 -3.27 -4.91 4.34
C VAL A 19 -2.90 -6.13 5.18
N ASP A 20 -1.78 -6.08 5.91
CA ASP A 20 -1.31 -7.17 6.76
C ASP A 20 -2.24 -7.38 7.95
N GLU A 21 -2.63 -6.32 8.67
CA GLU A 21 -3.51 -6.45 9.83
C GLU A 21 -4.94 -6.87 9.47
N VAL A 22 -5.46 -6.48 8.30
CA VAL A 22 -6.72 -7.04 7.78
C VAL A 22 -6.55 -8.52 7.45
N SER A 23 -5.41 -8.92 6.88
CA SER A 23 -5.12 -10.32 6.55
C SER A 23 -4.98 -11.21 7.78
N CYS A 24 -4.43 -10.67 8.87
CA CYS A 24 -4.33 -11.32 10.18
C CYS A 24 -5.67 -11.34 10.94
N GLY A 25 -6.70 -10.64 10.44
CA GLY A 25 -8.00 -10.53 11.09
C GLY A 25 -8.03 -9.57 12.28
N THR A 26 -6.95 -8.81 12.53
CA THR A 26 -6.87 -7.80 13.58
C THR A 26 -7.69 -6.56 13.22
N LEU A 27 -7.70 -6.19 11.93
CA LEU A 27 -8.49 -5.07 11.41
C LEU A 27 -9.70 -5.55 10.61
N SER A 28 -10.76 -4.76 10.64
CA SER A 28 -11.95 -4.97 9.82
C SER A 28 -11.60 -4.92 8.34
N PRO A 29 -12.18 -5.82 7.49
CA PRO A 29 -12.03 -5.75 6.04
C PRO A 29 -12.40 -4.40 5.42
N LEU A 30 -13.25 -3.60 6.09
CA LEU A 30 -13.59 -2.23 5.65
C LEU A 30 -12.36 -1.30 5.59
N MET A 31 -11.29 -1.60 6.35
CA MET A 31 -10.04 -0.83 6.31
C MET A 31 -9.32 -0.94 4.96
N LEU A 32 -9.67 -1.92 4.11
CA LEU A 32 -9.15 -1.97 2.74
C LEU A 32 -9.53 -0.72 1.92
N ASN A 33 -10.62 -0.03 2.26
CA ASN A 33 -10.96 1.26 1.63
C ASN A 33 -9.92 2.34 1.93
N GLU A 34 -9.34 2.32 3.14
CA GLU A 34 -8.24 3.22 3.51
C GLU A 34 -6.96 2.84 2.78
N ALA A 35 -6.66 1.54 2.63
CA ALA A 35 -5.54 1.06 1.82
C ALA A 35 -5.67 1.48 0.34
N GLU A 36 -6.86 1.38 -0.25
CA GLU A 36 -7.11 1.86 -1.62
C GLU A 36 -6.95 3.38 -1.74
N THR A 37 -7.35 4.13 -0.71
CA THR A 37 -7.13 5.58 -0.67
C THR A 37 -5.64 5.91 -0.62
N LEU A 38 -4.84 5.20 0.18
CA LEU A 38 -3.39 5.35 0.24
C LEU A 38 -2.75 5.01 -1.11
N LYS A 39 -3.18 3.92 -1.76
CA LYS A 39 -2.72 3.51 -3.10
C LYS A 39 -3.03 4.57 -4.15
N PHE A 40 -4.21 5.20 -4.08
CA PHE A 40 -4.56 6.30 -4.97
C PHE A 40 -3.69 7.54 -4.77
N VAL A 41 -3.41 7.92 -3.51
CA VAL A 41 -2.53 9.05 -3.20
C VAL A 41 -1.09 8.76 -3.63
N ALA A 42 -0.59 7.55 -3.39
CA ALA A 42 0.72 7.10 -3.86
C ALA A 42 0.82 7.21 -5.39
N LYS A 43 -0.18 6.71 -6.13
CA LYS A 43 -0.23 6.78 -7.59
C LYS A 43 -0.21 8.23 -8.09
N LYS A 44 -0.93 9.14 -7.43
CA LYS A 44 -0.91 10.58 -7.76
C LYS A 44 0.48 11.22 -7.59
N ARG A 45 1.34 10.62 -6.78
CA ARG A 45 2.73 11.05 -6.56
C ARG A 45 3.75 10.28 -7.40
N GLY A 46 3.30 9.43 -8.31
CA GLY A 46 4.18 8.58 -9.12
C GLY A 46 4.71 7.33 -8.38
N ILE A 47 4.14 6.99 -7.24
CA ILE A 47 4.54 5.82 -6.44
C ILE A 47 3.60 4.66 -6.77
N PHE A 48 4.18 3.53 -7.16
CA PHE A 48 3.43 2.30 -7.42
C PHE A 48 3.59 1.34 -6.25
N ILE A 49 2.51 1.15 -5.48
CA ILE A 49 2.48 0.18 -4.39
C ILE A 49 1.95 -1.15 -4.93
N ILE A 50 2.79 -2.19 -4.88
CA ILE A 50 2.44 -3.54 -5.31
C ILE A 50 1.91 -4.31 -4.09
N SER A 51 0.71 -4.85 -4.19
CA SER A 51 0.17 -5.74 -3.18
C SER A 51 0.77 -7.13 -3.38
N SER A 52 1.50 -7.65 -2.40
CA SER A 52 2.13 -8.97 -2.44
C SER A 52 1.15 -10.14 -2.61
N LYS A 53 -0.16 -9.87 -2.62
CA LYS A 53 -1.21 -10.86 -2.89
C LYS A 53 -1.59 -10.99 -4.37
N GLU A 54 -1.17 -10.07 -5.24
CA GLU A 54 -1.08 -10.37 -6.67
C GLU A 54 0.21 -11.16 -6.91
N LYS A 55 0.22 -12.41 -6.45
CA LYS A 55 1.21 -13.40 -6.83
C LYS A 55 0.96 -13.78 -8.29
N ILE A 56 1.32 -12.88 -9.20
CA ILE A 56 1.63 -13.26 -10.58
C ILE A 56 2.94 -14.06 -10.46
N SER A 57 2.92 -15.27 -11.03
CA SER A 57 3.93 -16.31 -10.86
C SER A 57 5.39 -15.80 -10.77
N ASP A 58 6.10 -16.32 -9.76
CA ASP A 58 7.55 -16.47 -9.70
C ASP A 58 8.40 -15.38 -10.35
N THR A 59 8.57 -14.22 -9.73
CA THR A 59 9.84 -13.47 -9.86
C THR A 59 9.99 -12.40 -8.79
N HIS A 60 11.05 -12.52 -7.99
CA HIS A 60 11.80 -11.48 -7.27
C HIS A 60 11.03 -10.25 -6.77
N TYR A 61 10.91 -10.15 -5.43
CA TYR A 61 10.67 -8.87 -4.77
C TYR A 61 11.79 -7.90 -5.17
N VAL A 62 11.44 -6.81 -5.85
CA VAL A 62 12.34 -5.69 -6.09
C VAL A 62 11.82 -4.51 -5.28
N ASP A 63 12.49 -4.24 -4.17
CA ASP A 63 12.42 -2.99 -3.44
C ASP A 63 12.81 -1.82 -4.37
N PHE A 64 11.91 -0.83 -4.48
CA PHE A 64 12.06 0.52 -5.08
C PHE A 64 12.71 0.68 -6.46
N ILE A 65 12.00 1.31 -7.41
CA ILE A 65 12.64 2.20 -8.39
C ILE A 65 11.82 3.48 -8.58
N LYS A 66 12.46 4.61 -8.26
CA LYS A 66 12.04 6.00 -8.49
C LYS A 66 12.69 6.44 -9.81
N GLU A 67 11.91 6.98 -10.74
CA GLU A 67 12.42 7.72 -11.91
C GLU A 67 12.12 9.21 -11.74
#